data_AF-A0A944SEI4-F1
#
_entry.id   AF-A0A944SEI4-F1
#
_cell.length_a   1.000
_cell.length_b   1.000
_cell.length_c   1.000
_cell.angle_alpha   90.00
_cell.angle_beta   90.00
_cell.angle_gamma   90.00
#
_symmetry.space_group_name_H-M   'P 1'
#
loop_
_entity.id
_entity.type
_entity.pdbx_description
1 polymer ?
#
loop_
_entity_poly.entity_id
_entity_poly.type
_entity_poly.pdbx_seq_one_letter_code
_entity_poly.pdbx_strand_id
1 'polypeptide(L)'
;RAVDAEDTRQRRHMRSPELFPINRAGAVPHDLGAPEEDPFHTVNSFSWQNTTRWKDLNCHFVIEIARDGLVFGTQWAAGHYPQVKTALTHLEQYDTDDDGLIEHSGWPDQTFDNLPMVGPSAYCAGLWLAALLAGAHVAEAAGDTAQAATWRAMSAKGAKSYEAALWTGTHFRFDTSGPLSEAYFIEQLFGPFMARRYGFGEIVDADKARTALRTVFEKNFEGAGQGKGVVNVVMPEGREIPWIADDVPESNQRTEVIVGINYSYAAQLESWGLKDEAERVRTALYRELYEQRALFFRIPAAIDIATPTYRAAMNMRPLADWFSASWPIREK
;
A
#
# COMPACT_ATOMS: atom_id res chain seq x y z
N ARG A 1 -6.30 21.05 -3.10
CA ARG A 1 -7.73 21.41 -2.93
C ARG A 1 -8.45 20.38 -2.08
N ALA A 2 -8.64 19.13 -2.54
CA ALA A 2 -9.35 18.12 -1.75
C ALA A 2 -8.66 17.79 -0.41
N VAL A 3 -7.34 17.69 -0.40
CA VAL A 3 -6.53 17.47 0.82
C VAL A 3 -6.74 18.57 1.87
N ASP A 4 -6.98 19.81 1.43
CA ASP A 4 -7.14 20.97 2.31
C ASP A 4 -8.60 21.22 2.71
N ALA A 5 -9.55 20.45 2.14
CA ALA A 5 -10.98 20.70 2.28
C ALA A 5 -11.57 19.97 3.49
N GLU A 6 -12.42 20.68 4.25
CA GLU A 6 -13.25 20.09 5.30
C GLU A 6 -14.68 19.93 4.79
N ASP A 7 -15.28 18.76 5.00
CA ASP A 7 -16.71 18.53 4.78
C ASP A 7 -17.31 17.80 5.97
N THR A 8 -17.97 18.57 6.83
CA THR A 8 -18.54 18.10 8.10
C THR A 8 -19.91 17.45 7.94
N ARG A 9 -20.48 17.42 6.72
CA ARG A 9 -21.67 16.61 6.43
C ARG A 9 -21.37 15.16 6.80
N GLN A 10 -22.36 14.45 7.30
CA GLN A 10 -22.17 13.11 7.85
C GLN A 10 -22.48 12.05 6.79
N ARG A 11 -21.63 11.02 6.71
CA ARG A 11 -21.83 9.79 5.95
C ARG A 11 -22.07 8.65 6.92
N ARG A 12 -23.00 7.76 6.57
CA ARG A 12 -23.30 6.57 7.37
C ARG A 12 -22.40 5.42 6.97
N HIS A 13 -21.77 4.81 7.96
CA HIS A 13 -21.03 3.57 7.76
C HIS A 13 -21.94 2.47 7.22
N MET A 14 -21.50 1.73 6.20
CA MET A 14 -22.37 0.76 5.53
C MET A 14 -22.80 -0.39 6.45
N ARG A 15 -21.95 -0.76 7.41
CA ARG A 15 -22.15 -1.94 8.29
C ARG A 15 -22.45 -1.61 9.74
N SER A 16 -22.48 -0.33 10.12
CA SER A 16 -22.71 0.08 11.50
C SER A 16 -23.60 1.32 11.53
N PRO A 17 -24.23 1.66 12.67
CA PRO A 17 -24.99 2.90 12.80
C PRO A 17 -24.08 4.14 12.91
N GLU A 18 -22.75 3.99 12.88
CA GLU A 18 -21.80 5.09 13.02
C GLU A 18 -21.95 6.10 11.88
N LEU A 19 -21.84 7.38 12.25
CA LEU A 19 -21.73 8.50 11.34
C LEU A 19 -20.31 9.07 11.41
N PHE A 20 -19.76 9.44 10.27
CA PHE A 20 -18.46 10.10 10.19
C PHE A 20 -18.50 11.26 9.18
N PRO A 21 -17.65 12.30 9.36
CA PRO A 21 -17.58 13.40 8.40
C PRO A 21 -17.16 12.90 7.01
N ILE A 22 -17.74 13.48 5.95
CA ILE A 22 -17.40 13.12 4.56
C ILE A 22 -15.92 13.35 4.29
N ASN A 23 -15.34 14.46 4.74
CA ASN A 23 -13.91 14.73 4.55
C ASN A 23 -13.34 15.51 5.73
N ARG A 24 -12.09 15.23 6.08
CA ARG A 24 -11.33 15.98 7.08
C ARG A 24 -10.17 16.70 6.41
N ALA A 25 -9.96 17.96 6.75
CA ALA A 25 -8.79 18.68 6.29
C ALA A 25 -7.51 17.95 6.72
N GLY A 26 -6.56 17.82 5.80
CA GLY A 26 -5.35 17.03 5.99
C GLY A 26 -5.45 15.59 5.47
N ALA A 27 -6.63 14.99 5.48
CA ALA A 27 -6.83 13.64 4.97
C ALA A 27 -7.03 13.67 3.45
N VAL A 28 -6.25 12.87 2.73
CA VAL A 28 -6.48 12.62 1.31
C VAL A 28 -7.75 11.78 1.18
N PRO A 29 -8.73 12.19 0.35
CA PRO A 29 -9.92 11.39 0.16
C PRO A 29 -9.59 10.08 -0.57
N HIS A 30 -10.29 9.01 -0.19
CA HIS A 30 -10.22 7.68 -0.79
C HIS A 30 -10.61 7.69 -2.27
N ASP A 31 -11.64 8.45 -2.62
CA ASP A 31 -12.14 8.58 -3.98
C ASP A 31 -12.68 9.99 -4.25
N LEU A 32 -12.84 10.31 -5.52
CA LEU A 32 -13.36 11.60 -5.98
C LEU A 32 -14.88 11.57 -6.21
N GLY A 33 -15.60 10.72 -5.49
CA GLY A 33 -17.05 10.53 -5.64
C GLY A 33 -17.42 9.34 -6.52
N ALA A 34 -18.72 9.08 -6.62
CA ALA A 34 -19.31 8.01 -7.43
C ALA A 34 -20.24 8.57 -8.51
N PRO A 35 -20.46 7.85 -9.62
CA PRO A 35 -21.41 8.24 -10.67
C PRO A 35 -22.83 8.51 -10.16
N GLU A 36 -23.23 7.88 -9.06
CA GLU A 36 -24.53 8.05 -8.41
C GLU A 36 -24.60 9.25 -7.46
N GLU A 37 -23.48 9.94 -7.22
CA GLU A 37 -23.39 11.17 -6.41
C GLU A 37 -23.00 12.37 -7.31
N ASP A 38 -22.07 13.22 -6.86
CA ASP A 38 -21.57 14.37 -7.62
C ASP A 38 -20.03 14.25 -7.78
N PRO A 39 -19.56 13.53 -8.81
CA PRO A 39 -18.14 13.30 -9.05
C PRO A 39 -17.34 14.61 -9.07
N PHE A 40 -16.16 14.58 -8.45
CA PHE A 40 -15.23 15.70 -8.28
C PHE A 40 -15.69 16.83 -7.35
N HIS A 41 -16.95 16.80 -6.90
CA HIS A 41 -17.51 17.80 -5.98
C HIS A 41 -17.76 17.23 -4.58
N THR A 42 -18.35 16.03 -4.47
CA THR A 42 -18.48 15.30 -3.21
C THR A 42 -17.55 14.10 -3.22
N VAL A 43 -16.41 14.23 -2.55
CA VAL A 43 -15.39 13.17 -2.40
C VAL A 43 -15.82 12.12 -1.36
N ASN A 44 -15.05 11.02 -1.27
CA ASN A 44 -15.29 9.92 -0.32
C ASN A 44 -16.70 9.34 -0.43
N SER A 45 -17.11 8.91 -1.62
CA SER A 45 -18.36 8.18 -1.79
C SER A 45 -18.32 6.81 -1.07
N PHE A 46 -17.14 6.18 -1.03
CA PHE A 46 -16.94 4.95 -0.29
C PHE A 46 -17.32 5.09 1.19
N SER A 47 -18.20 4.20 1.65
CA SER A 47 -18.77 4.22 3.00
C SER A 47 -18.62 2.91 3.76
N TRP A 48 -17.85 1.95 3.20
CA TRP A 48 -17.61 0.66 3.85
C TRP A 48 -16.69 0.78 5.07
N GLN A 49 -15.74 1.73 5.05
CA GLN A 49 -14.92 2.15 6.19
C GLN A 49 -14.89 3.67 6.28
N ASN A 50 -14.50 4.19 7.45
CA ASN A 50 -14.16 5.60 7.60
C ASN A 50 -12.74 5.89 7.08
N THR A 51 -12.66 6.31 5.82
CA THR A 51 -11.39 6.55 5.12
C THR A 51 -10.64 7.80 5.59
N THR A 52 -11.29 8.71 6.31
CA THR A 52 -10.67 9.94 6.84
C THR A 52 -9.62 9.69 7.93
N ARG A 53 -9.41 8.43 8.31
CA ARG A 53 -8.42 7.99 9.30
C ARG A 53 -7.39 7.01 8.74
N TRP A 54 -7.42 6.76 7.42
CA TRP A 54 -6.56 5.77 6.78
C TRP A 54 -5.10 6.22 6.76
N LYS A 55 -4.19 5.27 6.96
CA LYS A 55 -2.75 5.51 7.11
C LYS A 55 -1.99 5.53 5.79
N ASP A 56 -2.54 4.94 4.74
CA ASP A 56 -1.87 4.77 3.45
C ASP A 56 -2.20 5.85 2.43
N LEU A 57 -3.43 6.40 2.41
CA LEU A 57 -3.90 7.37 1.40
C LEU A 57 -2.97 8.59 1.27
N ASN A 58 -2.63 9.21 2.40
CA ASN A 58 -1.72 10.36 2.43
C ASN A 58 -0.31 9.98 1.94
N CYS A 59 0.17 8.79 2.28
CA CYS A 59 1.47 8.30 1.80
C CYS A 59 1.47 8.11 0.29
N HIS A 60 0.46 7.44 -0.26
CA HIS A 60 0.30 7.24 -1.71
C HIS A 60 0.28 8.56 -2.44
N PHE A 61 -0.54 9.52 -2.00
CA PHE A 61 -0.62 10.85 -2.61
C PHE A 61 0.74 11.54 -2.69
N VAL A 62 1.53 11.54 -1.62
CA VAL A 62 2.84 12.19 -1.60
C VAL A 62 3.83 11.48 -2.54
N ILE A 63 3.84 10.15 -2.52
CA ILE A 63 4.70 9.35 -3.40
C ILE A 63 4.32 9.56 -4.87
N GLU A 64 3.02 9.64 -5.18
CA GLU A 64 2.52 9.88 -6.53
C GLU A 64 2.86 11.28 -7.04
N ILE A 65 2.73 12.32 -6.22
CA ILE A 65 3.16 13.69 -6.60
C ILE A 65 4.67 13.72 -6.90
N ALA A 66 5.48 13.07 -6.07
CA ALA A 66 6.93 13.01 -6.31
C ALA A 66 7.26 12.20 -7.57
N ARG A 67 6.63 11.03 -7.76
CA ARG A 67 6.77 10.17 -8.95
C ARG A 67 6.41 10.93 -10.22
N ASP A 68 5.26 11.59 -10.23
CA ASP A 68 4.76 12.31 -11.39
C ASP A 68 5.65 13.53 -11.69
N GLY A 69 6.27 14.11 -10.67
CA GLY A 69 7.34 15.11 -10.81
C GLY A 69 8.57 14.63 -11.58
N LEU A 70 8.87 13.33 -11.58
CA LEU A 70 9.95 12.77 -12.42
C LEU A 70 9.61 12.79 -13.92
N VAL A 71 8.32 12.86 -14.26
CA VAL A 71 7.82 12.88 -15.63
C VAL A 71 7.48 14.30 -16.09
N PHE A 72 6.73 15.04 -15.27
CA PHE A 72 6.26 16.39 -15.57
C PHE A 72 7.24 17.49 -15.15
N GLY A 73 8.30 17.15 -14.42
CA GLY A 73 9.37 18.05 -13.99
C GLY A 73 9.26 18.47 -12.52
N THR A 74 10.40 18.72 -11.88
CA THR A 74 10.45 19.01 -10.43
C THR A 74 9.70 20.28 -10.04
N GLN A 75 9.60 21.26 -10.93
CA GLN A 75 8.81 22.47 -10.69
C GLN A 75 7.30 22.20 -10.68
N TRP A 76 6.82 21.22 -11.45
CA TRP A 76 5.42 20.80 -11.37
C TRP A 76 5.12 20.22 -9.99
N ALA A 77 5.97 19.32 -9.49
CA ALA A 77 5.82 18.75 -8.15
C ALA A 77 5.95 19.83 -7.05
N ALA A 78 6.89 20.77 -7.19
CA ALA A 78 7.05 21.89 -6.26
C ALA A 78 5.77 22.73 -6.12
N GLY A 79 4.98 22.88 -7.20
CA GLY A 79 3.67 23.54 -7.17
C GLY A 79 2.63 22.88 -6.26
N HIS A 80 2.85 21.61 -5.90
CA HIS A 80 2.01 20.81 -5.00
C HIS A 80 2.60 20.69 -3.58
N TYR A 81 3.72 21.34 -3.29
CA TYR A 81 4.38 21.28 -1.98
C TYR A 81 3.44 21.61 -0.80
N PRO A 82 2.56 22.64 -0.86
CA PRO A 82 1.65 22.90 0.25
C PRO A 82 0.76 21.71 0.60
N GLN A 83 0.22 21.00 -0.40
CA GLN A 83 -0.62 19.82 -0.18
C GLN A 83 0.19 18.63 0.34
N VAL A 84 1.42 18.44 -0.16
CA VAL A 84 2.34 17.42 0.34
C VAL A 84 2.64 17.66 1.82
N LYS A 85 2.93 18.91 2.20
CA LYS A 85 3.17 19.29 3.59
C LYS A 85 1.94 19.04 4.46
N THR A 86 0.76 19.49 4.02
CA THR A 86 -0.51 19.24 4.71
C THR A 86 -0.75 17.73 4.92
N ALA A 87 -0.52 16.90 3.90
CA ALA A 87 -0.73 15.46 3.97
C ALA A 87 0.23 14.76 4.94
N LEU A 88 1.52 15.13 4.92
CA LEU A 88 2.51 14.57 5.85
C LEU A 88 2.25 15.03 7.29
N THR A 89 2.02 16.32 7.52
CA THR A 89 1.67 16.84 8.86
C THR A 89 0.41 16.19 9.43
N HIS A 90 -0.58 15.87 8.58
CA HIS A 90 -1.74 15.12 9.02
C HIS A 90 -1.37 13.71 9.52
N LEU A 91 -0.44 13.01 8.86
CA LEU A 91 -0.03 11.67 9.29
C LEU A 91 0.88 11.68 10.52
N GLU A 92 1.67 12.73 10.74
CA GLU A 92 2.56 12.87 11.90
C GLU A 92 1.82 12.72 13.25
N GLN A 93 0.52 13.01 13.30
CA GLN A 93 -0.29 12.83 14.53
C GLN A 93 -0.45 11.36 14.95
N TYR A 94 -0.16 10.42 14.06
CA TYR A 94 -0.28 8.98 14.28
C TYR A 94 1.05 8.33 14.66
N ASP A 95 2.11 9.10 14.89
CA ASP A 95 3.29 8.62 15.63
C ASP A 95 3.07 8.98 17.10
N THR A 96 2.61 8.01 17.90
CA THR A 96 2.16 8.23 19.28
C THR A 96 3.20 7.89 20.33
N ASP A 97 4.29 7.23 19.95
CA ASP A 97 5.41 6.91 20.83
C ASP A 97 6.75 7.57 20.44
N ASP A 98 6.75 8.42 19.41
CA ASP A 98 7.91 9.13 18.88
C ASP A 98 9.04 8.16 18.47
N ASP A 99 8.69 7.00 17.89
CA ASP A 99 9.66 6.09 17.28
C ASP A 99 9.95 6.41 15.80
N GLY A 100 9.18 7.33 15.20
CA GLY A 100 9.28 7.73 13.80
C GLY A 100 8.37 6.93 12.85
N LEU A 101 7.51 6.06 13.35
CA LEU A 101 6.53 5.27 12.61
C LEU A 101 5.11 5.71 12.94
N ILE A 102 4.18 5.46 12.03
CA ILE A 102 2.75 5.70 12.28
C ILE A 102 2.06 4.41 12.72
N GLU A 103 1.17 4.50 13.72
CA GLU A 103 0.47 3.33 14.27
C GLU A 103 -0.95 3.17 13.77
N HIS A 104 -1.31 1.91 13.55
CA HIS A 104 -2.68 1.49 13.35
C HIS A 104 -3.43 1.33 14.67
N SER A 105 -4.73 1.62 14.64
CA SER A 105 -5.57 1.66 15.84
C SER A 105 -6.37 0.36 16.11
N GLY A 106 -6.11 -0.73 15.36
CA GLY A 106 -6.78 -2.03 15.55
C GLY A 106 -8.04 -2.27 14.75
N TRP A 107 -8.31 -1.42 13.75
CA TRP A 107 -9.38 -1.59 12.76
C TRP A 107 -8.82 -1.34 11.35
N PRO A 108 -9.49 -1.82 10.27
CA PRO A 108 -9.03 -1.60 8.91
C PRO A 108 -9.02 -0.12 8.53
N ASP A 109 -7.83 0.47 8.51
CA ASP A 109 -7.56 1.87 8.21
C ASP A 109 -6.52 2.01 7.08
N GLN A 110 -6.66 1.15 6.07
CA GLN A 110 -5.83 1.08 4.87
C GLN A 110 -6.54 0.26 3.77
N THR A 111 -5.94 0.16 2.58
CA THR A 111 -6.54 -0.44 1.36
C THR A 111 -7.00 -1.90 1.45
N PHE A 112 -6.45 -2.68 2.38
CA PHE A 112 -6.93 -3.99 2.82
C PHE A 112 -8.00 -3.80 3.90
N ASP A 113 -9.12 -3.22 3.47
CA ASP A 113 -10.22 -2.68 4.27
C ASP A 113 -11.02 -3.71 5.09
N ASN A 114 -10.62 -4.98 5.09
CA ASN A 114 -11.11 -6.02 5.99
C ASN A 114 -10.02 -6.60 6.92
N LEU A 115 -8.78 -6.14 6.81
CA LEU A 115 -7.64 -6.63 7.59
C LEU A 115 -7.24 -5.59 8.66
N PRO A 116 -7.57 -5.80 9.94
CA PRO A 116 -7.14 -4.90 11.00
C PRO A 116 -5.63 -5.02 11.20
N MET A 117 -4.98 -3.87 11.39
CA MET A 117 -3.60 -3.76 11.82
C MET A 117 -3.55 -3.09 13.20
N VAL A 118 -2.56 -3.42 14.03
CA VAL A 118 -2.33 -2.79 15.35
C VAL A 118 -0.86 -2.42 15.50
N GLY A 119 -0.59 -1.17 15.90
CA GLY A 119 0.77 -0.64 15.97
C GLY A 119 1.35 -0.36 14.58
N PRO A 120 2.67 -0.20 14.44
CA PRO A 120 3.31 -0.10 13.13
C PRO A 120 3.12 -1.36 12.29
N SER A 121 2.75 -1.21 11.02
CA SER A 121 2.66 -2.31 10.04
C SER A 121 3.77 -2.23 9.00
N ALA A 122 4.23 -3.37 8.47
CA ALA A 122 5.25 -3.35 7.43
C ALA A 122 4.83 -2.55 6.19
N TYR A 123 3.53 -2.58 5.86
CA TYR A 123 2.99 -1.83 4.72
C TYR A 123 2.89 -0.33 4.98
N CYS A 124 2.12 0.12 5.98
CA CYS A 124 1.91 1.56 6.17
C CYS A 124 3.12 2.26 6.78
N ALA A 125 3.87 1.61 7.68
CA ALA A 125 5.10 2.22 8.20
C ALA A 125 6.16 2.32 7.09
N GLY A 126 6.25 1.32 6.21
CA GLY A 126 7.13 1.39 5.04
C GLY A 126 6.72 2.50 4.07
N LEU A 127 5.41 2.63 3.81
CA LEU A 127 4.83 3.71 2.98
C LEU A 127 5.09 5.09 3.58
N TRP A 128 4.97 5.23 4.90
CA TRP A 128 5.25 6.46 5.63
C TRP A 128 6.70 6.91 5.43
N LEU A 129 7.65 5.99 5.63
CA LEU A 129 9.07 6.29 5.43
C LEU A 129 9.38 6.68 3.97
N ALA A 130 8.72 6.04 3.01
CA ALA A 130 8.83 6.37 1.59
C ALA A 130 8.20 7.74 1.27
N ALA A 131 7.07 8.06 1.87
CA ALA A 131 6.39 9.34 1.71
C ALA A 131 7.19 10.49 2.30
N LEU A 132 7.87 10.29 3.44
CA LEU A 132 8.80 11.27 4.00
C LEU A 132 9.96 11.58 3.03
N LEU A 133 10.56 10.56 2.41
CA LEU A 133 11.64 10.73 1.43
C LEU A 133 11.14 11.41 0.15
N ALA A 134 9.99 10.98 -0.37
CA ALA A 134 9.33 11.59 -1.52
C ALA A 134 8.98 13.06 -1.24
N GLY A 135 8.41 13.35 -0.07
CA GLY A 135 8.08 14.70 0.39
C GLY A 135 9.32 15.58 0.52
N ALA A 136 10.44 15.03 1.01
CA ALA A 136 11.71 15.76 1.05
C ALA A 136 12.19 16.17 -0.35
N HIS A 137 12.02 15.31 -1.36
CA HIS A 137 12.33 15.66 -2.75
C HIS A 137 11.46 16.81 -3.27
N VAL A 138 10.15 16.80 -2.95
CA VAL A 138 9.23 17.88 -3.31
C VAL A 138 9.55 19.19 -2.57
N ALA A 139 9.88 19.12 -1.28
CA ALA A 139 10.27 20.27 -0.47
C ALA A 139 11.55 20.95 -0.99
N GLU A 140 12.57 20.18 -1.37
CA GLU A 140 13.78 20.73 -1.99
C GLU A 140 13.49 21.44 -3.31
N ALA A 141 12.66 20.85 -4.16
CA ALA A 141 12.25 21.46 -5.41
C ALA A 141 11.49 22.79 -5.19
N ALA A 142 10.77 22.90 -4.07
CA ALA A 142 10.08 24.12 -3.63
C ALA A 142 10.99 25.11 -2.85
N GLY A 143 12.26 24.77 -2.61
CA GLY A 143 13.22 25.60 -1.89
C GLY A 143 13.17 25.51 -0.36
N ASP A 144 12.36 24.62 0.22
CA ASP A 144 12.29 24.38 1.67
C ASP A 144 13.26 23.26 2.09
N THR A 145 14.55 23.57 2.02
CA THR A 145 15.63 22.61 2.34
C THR A 145 15.64 22.22 3.82
N ALA A 146 15.11 23.07 4.70
CA ALA A 146 15.02 22.79 6.13
C ALA A 146 13.99 21.69 6.40
N GLN A 147 12.77 21.80 5.86
CA GLN A 147 11.76 20.76 5.98
C GLN A 147 12.21 19.45 5.32
N ALA A 148 12.87 19.54 4.16
CA ALA A 148 13.43 18.36 3.51
C ALA A 148 14.44 17.62 4.40
N ALA A 149 15.32 18.34 5.10
CA ALA A 149 16.26 17.75 6.04
C ALA A 149 15.53 17.11 7.24
N THR A 150 14.49 17.75 7.78
CA THR A 150 13.64 17.20 8.85
C THR A 150 13.02 15.87 8.44
N TRP A 151 12.34 15.81 7.28
CA TRP A 151 11.68 14.58 6.84
C TRP A 151 12.66 13.46 6.51
N ARG A 152 13.85 13.77 5.98
CA ARG A 152 14.91 12.76 5.83
C ARG A 152 15.40 12.23 7.17
N ALA A 153 15.58 13.10 8.17
CA ALA A 153 15.99 12.70 9.50
C ALA A 153 14.93 11.81 10.18
N MET A 154 13.64 12.17 10.02
CA MET A 154 12.52 11.35 10.49
C MET A 154 12.49 9.98 9.80
N SER A 155 12.65 9.94 8.48
CA SER A 155 12.71 8.67 7.74
C SER A 155 13.90 7.81 8.18
N ALA A 156 15.08 8.41 8.41
CA ALA A 156 16.26 7.70 8.90
C ALA A 156 16.11 7.20 10.35
N LYS A 157 15.38 7.92 11.21
CA LYS A 157 15.00 7.47 12.55
C LYS A 157 14.04 6.29 12.45
N GLY A 158 12.92 6.48 11.76
CA GLY A 158 11.88 5.46 11.61
C GLY A 158 12.37 4.21 10.89
N ALA A 159 13.29 4.29 9.91
CA ALA A 159 13.86 3.09 9.28
C ALA A 159 14.56 2.15 10.28
N LYS A 160 15.19 2.70 11.34
CA LYS A 160 15.78 1.89 12.41
C LYS A 160 14.71 1.22 13.26
N SER A 161 13.66 1.96 13.61
CA SER A 161 12.51 1.44 14.37
C SER A 161 11.75 0.38 13.57
N TYR A 162 11.53 0.62 12.27
CA TYR A 162 10.88 -0.29 11.33
C TYR A 162 11.60 -1.63 11.29
N GLU A 163 12.91 -1.62 11.10
CA GLU A 163 13.70 -2.84 11.11
C GLU A 163 13.66 -3.53 12.47
N ALA A 164 13.89 -2.79 13.57
CA ALA A 164 13.94 -3.37 14.91
C ALA A 164 12.61 -4.00 15.34
N ALA A 165 11.48 -3.40 14.96
CA ALA A 165 10.16 -3.85 15.34
C ALA A 165 9.63 -4.97 14.44
N LEU A 166 9.93 -4.94 13.13
CA LEU A 166 9.25 -5.77 12.14
C LEU A 166 10.11 -6.90 11.57
N TRP A 167 11.44 -6.78 11.54
CA TRP A 167 12.29 -7.81 10.95
C TRP A 167 12.35 -9.08 11.82
N THR A 168 11.96 -10.22 11.27
CA THR A 168 11.94 -11.51 11.98
C THR A 168 13.19 -12.37 11.75
N GLY A 169 14.11 -11.92 10.88
CA GLY A 169 15.20 -12.75 10.36
C GLY A 169 14.89 -13.43 9.02
N THR A 170 13.61 -13.51 8.62
CA THR A 170 13.21 -14.11 7.32
C THR A 170 12.23 -13.24 6.54
N HIS A 171 11.39 -12.47 7.22
CA HIS A 171 10.39 -11.58 6.64
C HIS A 171 10.13 -10.39 7.58
N PHE A 172 9.40 -9.39 7.12
CA PHE A 172 8.83 -8.33 7.94
C PHE A 172 7.43 -8.73 8.39
N ARG A 173 7.16 -8.57 9.69
CA ARG A 173 5.87 -8.82 10.33
C ARG A 173 4.74 -8.06 9.62
N PHE A 174 3.53 -8.60 9.64
CA PHE A 174 2.35 -7.88 9.15
C PHE A 174 2.17 -6.56 9.91
N ASP A 175 2.23 -6.63 11.23
CA ASP A 175 2.24 -5.53 12.19
C ASP A 175 2.90 -5.96 13.51
N THR A 176 3.01 -5.04 14.48
CA THR A 176 3.69 -5.33 15.75
C THR A 176 2.81 -6.03 16.77
N SER A 177 1.49 -5.81 16.75
CA SER A 177 0.60 -6.18 17.87
C SER A 177 -0.77 -6.75 17.45
N GLY A 178 -1.00 -6.97 16.16
CA GLY A 178 -2.27 -7.46 15.65
C GLY A 178 -2.40 -8.98 15.64
N PRO A 179 -3.59 -9.49 15.28
CA PRO A 179 -3.83 -10.93 15.22
C PRO A 179 -3.05 -11.61 14.08
N LEU A 180 -2.61 -10.84 13.07
CA LEU A 180 -1.89 -11.33 11.90
C LEU A 180 -0.38 -11.04 11.94
N SER A 181 0.18 -10.55 13.06
CA SER A 181 1.57 -10.04 13.13
C SER A 181 2.63 -10.98 12.53
N GLU A 182 2.48 -12.29 12.73
CA GLU A 182 3.44 -13.31 12.25
C GLU A 182 3.18 -13.79 10.82
N ALA A 183 2.21 -13.22 10.11
CA ALA A 183 1.82 -13.68 8.78
C ALA A 183 2.84 -13.26 7.71
N TYR A 184 3.05 -14.13 6.74
CA TYR A 184 3.72 -13.81 5.49
C TYR A 184 2.80 -12.98 4.62
N PHE A 185 3.14 -11.70 4.48
CA PHE A 185 2.32 -10.73 3.77
C PHE A 185 3.00 -10.26 2.49
N ILE A 186 2.26 -10.26 1.38
CA ILE A 186 2.79 -9.95 0.05
C ILE A 186 3.28 -8.50 -0.10
N GLU A 187 2.59 -7.52 0.50
CA GLU A 187 2.93 -6.09 0.37
C GLU A 187 3.78 -5.57 1.54
N GLN A 188 4.47 -6.45 2.27
CA GLN A 188 5.32 -6.08 3.40
C GLN A 188 6.46 -5.10 3.03
N LEU A 189 6.85 -5.01 1.76
CA LEU A 189 7.91 -4.10 1.30
C LEU A 189 7.44 -3.07 0.27
N PHE A 190 6.13 -2.80 0.16
CA PHE A 190 5.61 -1.88 -0.85
C PHE A 190 6.22 -0.48 -0.77
N GLY A 191 6.25 0.12 0.42
CA GLY A 191 6.86 1.43 0.64
C GLY A 191 8.36 1.47 0.31
N PRO A 192 9.19 0.59 0.89
CA PRO A 192 10.59 0.42 0.52
C PRO A 192 10.81 0.25 -0.98
N PHE A 193 9.97 -0.52 -1.65
CA PHE A 193 10.00 -0.69 -3.11
C PHE A 193 9.74 0.63 -3.84
N MET A 194 8.73 1.39 -3.45
CA MET A 194 8.40 2.67 -4.10
C MET A 194 9.53 3.69 -3.92
N ALA A 195 10.12 3.79 -2.73
CA ALA A 195 11.26 4.68 -2.46
C ALA A 195 12.48 4.32 -3.33
N ARG A 196 12.81 3.02 -3.39
CA ARG A 196 13.92 2.49 -4.19
C ARG A 196 13.67 2.70 -5.68
N ARG A 197 12.50 2.30 -6.18
CA ARG A 197 12.14 2.33 -7.61
C ARG A 197 12.24 3.73 -8.20
N TYR A 198 11.81 4.75 -7.45
CA TYR A 198 11.81 6.13 -7.92
C TYR A 198 13.05 6.94 -7.47
N GLY A 199 14.03 6.29 -6.83
CA GLY A 199 15.28 6.93 -6.43
C GLY A 199 15.13 7.94 -5.30
N PHE A 200 14.13 7.79 -4.43
CA PHE A 200 13.94 8.67 -3.26
C PHE A 200 14.83 8.27 -2.08
N GLY A 201 15.25 7.00 -2.02
CA GLY A 201 16.20 6.49 -1.03
C GLY A 201 16.01 5.00 -0.75
N GLU A 202 16.85 4.48 0.15
CA GLU A 202 16.79 3.09 0.62
C GLU A 202 16.28 3.07 2.07
N ILE A 203 15.27 2.26 2.34
CA ILE A 203 14.65 2.13 3.67
C ILE A 203 15.09 0.85 4.37
N VAL A 204 15.34 -0.22 3.61
CA VAL A 204 15.69 -1.55 4.12
C VAL A 204 16.99 -2.04 3.51
N ASP A 205 17.72 -2.87 4.26
CA ASP A 205 18.89 -3.58 3.73
C ASP A 205 18.50 -4.50 2.56
N ALA A 206 19.34 -4.54 1.53
CA ALA A 206 19.05 -5.26 0.29
C ALA A 206 19.04 -6.79 0.47
N ASP A 207 19.86 -7.35 1.37
CA ASP A 207 19.84 -8.79 1.67
C ASP A 207 18.59 -9.17 2.45
N LYS A 208 18.16 -8.33 3.40
CA LYS A 208 16.89 -8.52 4.12
C LYS A 208 15.69 -8.44 3.18
N ALA A 209 15.68 -7.47 2.27
CA ALA A 209 14.63 -7.36 1.26
C ALA A 209 14.55 -8.61 0.37
N ARG A 210 15.68 -9.08 -0.16
CA ARG A 210 15.74 -10.33 -0.94
C ARG A 210 15.24 -11.53 -0.14
N THR A 211 15.65 -11.64 1.12
CA THR A 211 15.25 -12.73 2.02
C THR A 211 13.74 -12.72 2.29
N ALA A 212 13.18 -11.54 2.59
CA ALA A 212 11.76 -11.33 2.80
C ALA A 212 10.93 -11.73 1.58
N LEU A 213 11.29 -11.23 0.40
CA LEU A 213 10.59 -11.53 -0.83
C LEU A 213 10.72 -13.02 -1.20
N ARG A 214 11.89 -13.64 -1.07
CA ARG A 214 11.99 -15.09 -1.31
C ARG A 214 11.13 -15.90 -0.35
N THR A 215 11.07 -15.50 0.93
CA THR A 215 10.22 -16.17 1.92
C THR A 215 8.74 -16.07 1.53
N VAL A 216 8.26 -14.88 1.10
CA VAL A 216 6.88 -14.74 0.59
C VAL A 216 6.66 -15.57 -0.67
N PHE A 217 7.63 -15.61 -1.58
CA PHE A 217 7.51 -16.42 -2.78
C PHE A 217 7.35 -17.92 -2.43
N GLU A 218 8.22 -18.46 -1.56
CA GLU A 218 8.12 -19.85 -1.13
C GLU A 218 6.81 -20.15 -0.40
N LYS A 219 6.41 -19.29 0.55
CA LYS A 219 5.25 -19.55 1.42
C LYS A 219 3.91 -19.24 0.73
N ASN A 220 3.81 -18.10 0.06
CA ASN A 220 2.57 -17.59 -0.49
C ASN A 220 2.35 -17.99 -1.95
N PHE A 221 3.40 -18.09 -2.77
CA PHE A 221 3.27 -18.49 -4.18
C PHE A 221 3.40 -20.00 -4.38
N GLU A 222 4.50 -20.60 -3.92
CA GLU A 222 4.71 -22.04 -4.11
C GLU A 222 3.87 -22.88 -3.15
N GLY A 223 3.82 -22.50 -1.87
CA GLY A 223 3.04 -23.16 -0.84
C GLY A 223 1.54 -22.96 -1.00
N ALA A 224 1.01 -21.88 -0.42
CA ALA A 224 -0.44 -21.63 -0.41
C ALA A 224 -1.01 -21.39 -1.81
N GLY A 225 -0.24 -20.73 -2.67
CA GLY A 225 -0.59 -20.39 -4.04
C GLY A 225 -0.54 -21.55 -5.04
N GLN A 226 0.15 -22.64 -4.69
CA GLN A 226 0.39 -23.79 -5.56
C GLN A 226 0.90 -23.41 -6.97
N GLY A 227 1.66 -22.32 -7.06
CA GLY A 227 2.20 -21.78 -8.31
C GLY A 227 1.19 -21.10 -9.24
N LYS A 228 -0.05 -20.84 -8.78
CA LYS A 228 -1.11 -20.16 -9.56
C LYS A 228 -1.21 -18.66 -9.30
N GLY A 229 -0.63 -18.21 -8.20
CA GLY A 229 -0.63 -16.82 -7.78
C GLY A 229 -0.15 -16.71 -6.34
N VAL A 230 0.27 -15.53 -5.94
CA VAL A 230 0.73 -15.23 -4.58
C VAL A 230 -0.49 -14.91 -3.73
N VAL A 231 -0.75 -15.77 -2.74
CA VAL A 231 -1.80 -15.55 -1.74
C VAL A 231 -1.46 -14.31 -0.91
N ASN A 232 -2.44 -13.45 -0.62
CA ASN A 232 -2.18 -12.18 0.04
C ASN A 232 -1.54 -12.33 1.43
N VAL A 233 -2.11 -13.20 2.29
CA VAL A 233 -1.68 -13.42 3.67
C VAL A 233 -1.63 -14.92 3.97
N VAL A 234 -0.50 -15.41 4.47
CA VAL A 234 -0.32 -16.81 4.89
C VAL A 234 0.22 -16.86 6.31
N MET A 235 -0.46 -17.59 7.20
CA MET A 235 0.04 -17.83 8.56
C MET A 235 1.15 -18.88 8.55
N PRO A 236 2.14 -18.78 9.46
CA PRO A 236 3.11 -19.85 9.68
C PRO A 236 2.42 -21.18 10.03
N GLU A 237 3.06 -22.28 9.65
CA GLU A 237 2.54 -23.63 9.89
C GLU A 237 2.20 -23.85 11.38
N GLY A 238 1.06 -24.50 11.63
CA GLY A 238 0.55 -24.74 12.97
C GLY A 238 -0.14 -23.54 13.63
N ARG A 239 -0.28 -22.41 12.92
CA ARG A 239 -1.11 -21.28 13.37
C ARG A 239 -2.37 -21.17 12.53
N GLU A 240 -3.51 -21.07 13.22
CA GLU A 240 -4.79 -20.81 12.57
C GLU A 240 -4.88 -19.35 12.14
N ILE A 241 -5.62 -19.11 11.05
CA ILE A 241 -6.00 -17.76 10.67
C ILE A 241 -7.10 -17.32 11.66
N PRO A 242 -6.86 -16.29 12.49
CA PRO A 242 -7.83 -15.87 13.49
C PRO A 242 -9.10 -15.35 12.80
N TRP A 243 -10.27 -15.61 13.39
CA TRP A 243 -11.50 -14.98 12.94
C TRP A 243 -11.41 -13.47 13.19
N ILE A 244 -11.61 -12.68 12.14
CA ILE A 244 -11.63 -11.22 12.21
C ILE A 244 -13.10 -10.80 12.09
N ALA A 245 -13.56 -9.86 12.93
CA ALA A 245 -14.98 -9.48 12.99
C ALA A 245 -15.56 -8.93 11.66
N ASP A 246 -14.67 -8.55 10.74
CA ASP A 246 -14.96 -8.10 9.39
C ASP A 246 -14.70 -9.15 8.29
N ASP A 247 -14.50 -10.42 8.67
CA ASP A 247 -14.50 -11.57 7.76
C ASP A 247 -15.91 -11.78 7.19
N VAL A 248 -16.25 -11.04 6.15
CA VAL A 248 -17.40 -11.32 5.31
C VAL A 248 -17.02 -12.42 4.30
N PRO A 249 -17.81 -13.49 4.17
CA PRO A 249 -17.55 -14.58 3.23
C PRO A 249 -17.31 -14.11 1.78
N GLU A 250 -17.87 -12.95 1.40
CA GLU A 250 -17.81 -12.36 0.07
C GLU A 250 -16.55 -11.52 -0.21
N SER A 251 -15.67 -11.28 0.78
CA SER A 251 -14.45 -10.47 0.64
C SER A 251 -13.31 -11.00 1.53
N ASN A 252 -12.80 -12.19 1.17
CA ASN A 252 -11.68 -12.80 1.88
C ASN A 252 -10.34 -12.31 1.31
N GLN A 253 -9.98 -11.08 1.66
CA GLN A 253 -8.71 -10.48 1.25
C GLN A 253 -7.47 -11.24 1.74
N ARG A 254 -7.59 -12.21 2.66
CA ARG A 254 -6.44 -12.98 3.17
C ARG A 254 -5.99 -14.06 2.20
N THR A 255 -6.93 -14.88 1.74
CA THR A 255 -6.61 -16.11 0.98
C THR A 255 -6.69 -15.92 -0.54
N GLU A 256 -7.19 -14.77 -0.98
CA GLU A 256 -7.31 -14.45 -2.40
C GLU A 256 -5.95 -14.09 -3.04
N VAL A 257 -5.87 -14.31 -4.36
CA VAL A 257 -4.83 -13.73 -5.22
C VAL A 257 -5.36 -12.39 -5.72
N ILE A 258 -4.91 -11.30 -5.09
CA ILE A 258 -5.25 -9.94 -5.52
C ILE A 258 -4.36 -9.59 -6.72
N VAL A 259 -4.96 -9.49 -7.90
CA VAL A 259 -4.24 -9.51 -9.19
C VAL A 259 -3.25 -8.36 -9.32
N GLY A 260 -3.68 -7.13 -9.05
CA GLY A 260 -2.78 -5.96 -9.12
C GLY A 260 -1.62 -6.01 -8.12
N ILE A 261 -1.88 -6.57 -6.93
CA ILE A 261 -0.87 -6.73 -5.87
C ILE A 261 0.14 -7.82 -6.25
N ASN A 262 -0.27 -8.84 -6.99
CA ASN A 262 0.67 -9.82 -7.54
C ASN A 262 1.58 -9.21 -8.63
N TYR A 263 1.06 -8.31 -9.47
CA TYR A 263 1.91 -7.57 -10.42
C TYR A 263 2.86 -6.61 -9.71
N SER A 264 2.39 -5.89 -8.69
CA SER A 264 3.22 -5.09 -7.78
C SER A 264 4.35 -5.94 -7.18
N TYR A 265 4.01 -7.10 -6.62
CA TYR A 265 4.97 -8.02 -6.03
C TYR A 265 6.01 -8.56 -7.03
N ALA A 266 5.60 -8.88 -8.27
CA ALA A 266 6.56 -9.23 -9.32
C ALA A 266 7.55 -8.09 -9.60
N ALA A 267 7.10 -6.83 -9.58
CA ALA A 267 7.99 -5.67 -9.72
C ALA A 267 8.87 -5.42 -8.49
N GLN A 268 8.40 -5.78 -7.29
CA GLN A 268 9.22 -5.80 -6.07
C GLN A 268 10.36 -6.80 -6.23
N LEU A 269 10.06 -8.06 -6.60
CA LEU A 269 11.06 -9.10 -6.85
C LEU A 269 12.15 -8.60 -7.82
N GLU A 270 11.78 -8.00 -8.94
CA GLU A 270 12.75 -7.46 -9.91
C GLU A 270 13.63 -6.33 -9.36
N SER A 271 13.05 -5.43 -8.56
CA SER A 271 13.78 -4.29 -7.96
C SER A 271 14.96 -4.71 -7.07
N TRP A 272 14.92 -5.93 -6.55
CA TRP A 272 16.01 -6.54 -5.78
C TRP A 272 16.70 -7.73 -6.49
N GLY A 273 16.48 -7.89 -7.80
CA GLY A 273 17.22 -8.83 -8.65
C GLY A 273 16.67 -10.26 -8.72
N LEU A 274 15.47 -10.51 -8.19
CA LEU A 274 14.80 -11.81 -8.16
C LEU A 274 13.96 -12.02 -9.44
N LYS A 275 14.63 -11.98 -10.60
CA LYS A 275 13.97 -11.94 -11.91
C LYS A 275 13.26 -13.25 -12.26
N ASP A 276 13.83 -14.39 -11.89
CA ASP A 276 13.24 -15.69 -12.18
C ASP A 276 11.95 -15.89 -11.37
N GLU A 277 11.97 -15.52 -10.08
CA GLU A 277 10.78 -15.52 -9.23
C GLU A 277 9.70 -14.57 -9.79
N ALA A 278 10.08 -13.37 -10.22
CA ALA A 278 9.14 -12.40 -10.81
C ALA A 278 8.45 -12.94 -12.07
N GLU A 279 9.22 -13.54 -12.98
CA GLU A 279 8.70 -14.10 -14.23
C GLU A 279 7.75 -15.28 -13.97
N ARG A 280 8.03 -16.11 -12.97
CA ARG A 280 7.14 -17.21 -12.55
C ARG A 280 5.80 -16.68 -12.05
N VAL A 281 5.79 -15.60 -11.26
CA VAL A 281 4.55 -14.96 -10.80
C VAL A 281 3.75 -14.42 -12.00
N ARG A 282 4.40 -13.69 -12.92
CA ARG A 282 3.71 -13.14 -14.11
C ARG A 282 3.15 -14.22 -15.02
N THR A 283 3.93 -15.26 -15.29
CA THR A 283 3.49 -16.41 -16.09
C THR A 283 2.28 -17.09 -15.45
N ALA A 284 2.28 -17.26 -14.12
CA ALA A 284 1.14 -17.84 -13.41
C ALA A 284 -0.13 -16.98 -13.56
N LEU A 285 -0.01 -15.66 -13.36
CA LEU A 285 -1.14 -14.73 -13.57
C LEU A 285 -1.64 -14.78 -15.02
N TYR A 286 -0.75 -14.81 -16.00
CA TYR A 286 -1.13 -14.94 -17.41
C TYR A 286 -1.97 -16.20 -17.64
N ARG A 287 -1.51 -17.36 -17.16
CA ARG A 287 -2.23 -18.63 -17.30
C ARG A 287 -3.59 -18.58 -16.62
N GLU A 288 -3.66 -18.13 -15.37
CA GLU A 288 -4.91 -18.06 -14.63
C GLU A 288 -5.92 -17.10 -15.28
N LEU A 289 -5.48 -15.91 -15.68
CA LEU A 289 -6.36 -14.87 -16.19
C LEU A 289 -6.79 -15.11 -17.64
N TYR A 290 -5.89 -15.57 -18.50
CA TYR A 290 -6.13 -15.67 -19.94
C TYR A 290 -6.47 -17.09 -20.38
N GLU A 291 -5.75 -18.11 -19.90
CA GLU A 291 -5.92 -19.49 -20.37
C GLU A 291 -6.98 -20.27 -19.57
N GLN A 292 -6.94 -20.19 -18.24
CA GLN A 292 -7.80 -21.01 -17.38
C GLN A 292 -9.19 -20.39 -17.18
N ARG A 293 -9.29 -19.06 -17.09
CA ARG A 293 -10.54 -18.37 -16.70
C ARG A 293 -11.15 -17.48 -17.78
N ALA A 294 -10.44 -17.21 -18.87
CA ALA A 294 -10.94 -16.36 -19.97
C ALA A 294 -11.47 -14.98 -19.47
N LEU A 295 -10.65 -14.29 -18.67
CA LEU A 295 -10.95 -12.99 -18.06
C LEU A 295 -10.40 -11.81 -18.87
N PHE A 296 -10.04 -12.04 -20.13
CA PHE A 296 -9.62 -11.01 -21.07
C PHE A 296 -10.62 -9.83 -21.10
N PHE A 297 -10.09 -8.60 -21.06
CA PHE A 297 -10.83 -7.33 -21.00
C PHE A 297 -11.70 -7.07 -19.77
N ARG A 298 -11.65 -7.94 -18.75
CA ARG A 298 -12.44 -7.79 -17.52
C ARG A 298 -11.72 -8.30 -16.28
N ILE A 299 -10.39 -8.19 -16.27
CA ILE A 299 -9.53 -8.70 -15.19
C ILE A 299 -10.07 -8.20 -13.83
N PRO A 300 -10.32 -9.11 -12.88
CA PRO A 300 -10.94 -8.78 -11.60
C PRO A 300 -9.94 -8.20 -10.59
N ALA A 301 -10.45 -7.74 -9.46
CA ALA A 301 -9.62 -7.37 -8.31
C ALA A 301 -8.86 -8.59 -7.78
N ALA A 302 -9.56 -9.71 -7.67
CA ALA A 302 -9.02 -10.93 -7.08
C ALA A 302 -9.61 -12.20 -7.70
N ILE A 303 -8.84 -13.29 -7.62
CA ILE A 303 -9.25 -14.64 -7.98
C ILE A 303 -9.04 -15.60 -6.80
N ASP A 304 -9.86 -16.64 -6.73
CA ASP A 304 -9.72 -17.72 -5.77
C ASP A 304 -8.87 -18.87 -6.37
N ILE A 305 -7.98 -19.47 -5.58
CA ILE A 305 -7.09 -20.55 -6.06
C ILE A 305 -7.79 -21.90 -6.12
N ALA A 306 -8.74 -22.15 -5.22
CA ALA A 306 -9.42 -23.43 -5.07
C ALA A 306 -10.60 -23.59 -6.03
N THR A 307 -11.17 -22.47 -6.48
CA THR A 307 -12.40 -22.43 -7.29
C THR A 307 -12.23 -21.48 -8.48
N PRO A 308 -13.03 -21.65 -9.56
CA PRO A 308 -12.98 -20.75 -10.72
C PRO A 308 -13.57 -19.35 -10.44
N THR A 309 -13.88 -19.01 -9.18
CA THR A 309 -14.53 -17.76 -8.81
C THR A 309 -13.56 -16.57 -8.79
N TYR A 310 -14.12 -15.36 -8.85
CA TYR A 310 -13.39 -14.10 -8.82
C TYR A 310 -14.25 -12.99 -8.19
N ARG A 311 -13.61 -11.89 -7.78
CA ARG A 311 -14.26 -10.74 -7.14
C ARG A 311 -13.97 -9.43 -7.89
N ALA A 312 -15.03 -8.66 -8.13
CA ALA A 312 -15.00 -7.34 -8.77
C ALA A 312 -14.28 -7.32 -10.14
N ALA A 313 -14.94 -7.83 -11.19
CA ALA A 313 -14.46 -7.74 -12.57
C ALA A 313 -14.22 -6.28 -13.04
N MET A 314 -13.42 -6.11 -14.10
CA MET A 314 -13.08 -4.81 -14.68
C MET A 314 -12.43 -3.85 -13.67
N ASN A 315 -11.47 -4.37 -12.90
CA ASN A 315 -10.84 -3.64 -11.82
C ASN A 315 -9.65 -2.79 -12.30
N MET A 316 -9.35 -1.71 -11.57
CA MET A 316 -8.23 -0.81 -11.87
C MET A 316 -6.87 -1.39 -11.45
N ARG A 317 -6.79 -2.09 -10.31
CA ARG A 317 -5.52 -2.55 -9.72
C ARG A 317 -4.64 -3.39 -10.68
N PRO A 318 -5.18 -4.27 -11.56
CA PRO A 318 -4.38 -5.01 -12.54
C PRO A 318 -3.52 -4.16 -13.48
N LEU A 319 -3.80 -2.85 -13.63
CA LEU A 319 -2.92 -1.93 -14.38
C LEU A 319 -1.53 -1.79 -13.75
N ALA A 320 -1.33 -2.25 -12.50
CA ALA A 320 -0.01 -2.40 -11.88
C ALA A 320 0.96 -3.27 -12.70
N ASP A 321 0.48 -4.07 -13.67
CA ASP A 321 1.35 -4.77 -14.63
C ASP A 321 2.33 -3.81 -15.34
N TRP A 322 1.96 -2.54 -15.51
CA TRP A 322 2.84 -1.51 -16.06
C TRP A 322 4.08 -1.22 -15.20
N PHE A 323 4.19 -1.72 -13.98
CA PHE A 323 5.46 -1.71 -13.26
C PHE A 323 6.57 -2.54 -13.97
N SER A 324 6.19 -3.50 -14.81
CA SER A 324 7.12 -4.25 -15.67
C SER A 324 7.69 -3.42 -16.82
N ALA A 325 7.03 -2.32 -17.18
CA ALA A 325 7.53 -1.42 -18.21
C ALA A 325 8.72 -0.60 -17.67
N SER A 326 9.70 -0.38 -18.53
CA SER A 326 10.77 0.59 -18.29
C SER A 326 10.14 1.99 -18.16
N TRP A 327 10.23 2.59 -16.98
CA TRP A 327 9.72 3.94 -16.75
C TRP A 327 10.63 4.95 -17.46
N PRO A 328 10.11 5.86 -18.29
CA PRO A 328 10.91 6.90 -18.90
C PRO A 328 11.22 7.96 -17.82
N ILE A 329 12.20 7.70 -16.97
CA ILE A 329 12.81 8.76 -16.18
C ILE A 329 13.53 9.66 -17.18
N ARG A 330 13.05 10.89 -17.36
CA ARG A 330 13.81 11.89 -18.11
C ARG A 330 15.08 12.15 -17.29
N GLU A 331 16.20 11.60 -17.75
CA GLU A 331 17.51 11.98 -17.21
C GLU A 331 17.62 13.51 -17.30
N LYS A 332 17.98 14.13 -16.17
CA LYS A 332 18.12 15.58 -16.05
C LYS A 332 19.30 16.10 -16.86
#